data_AF-A0A5J5DC26-F1
#
_entry.id   AF-A0A5J5DC26-F1
#
_cell.length_a   1.000
_cell.length_b   1.000
_cell.length_c   1.000
_cell.angle_alpha   90.00
_cell.angle_beta   90.00
_cell.angle_gamma   90.00
#
_symmetry.space_group_name_H-M   'P 1'
#
loop_
_entity.id
_entity.type
_entity.pdbx_description
1 polymer ?
#
loop_
_entity_poly.entity_id
_entity_poly.type
_entity_poly.pdbx_seq_one_letter_code
_entity_poly.pdbx_strand_id
1 'polypeptide(L)'
;MNGLKQIGLHRCVNIIIVADHGMEDTSCDRKEVLQELVGDVQDYWVTEGPFGRIRAKNKDTVLDSAGLVANMTCKKPDQKIKPYLKANLPKRLHFANSRRIEDVNVLVDPKWLFERYPGSLTFCSGGNHGYDNDAESMHAMFVSYGPKFQDKTKIEPFSNIELYNLMCDVMQISPTTNNGTHGSMNHVLRRPYYTPAPPAEQSVPVQCPMVSLDPADNLGCSCPAVIGNTINMRLNLTAEEEAAAEKKHLLFGRPRMLQRDQSYCVLRQEGFVHADLIPMNLDPLPSVTPNCLRADVRLPASQSPRCDQYNSTGNLTHAFLYPPNLNATADQQFDALIMSNVVPMYPEFKKIWDYFYSTLLKKYASIYNGVNVVTGPAFDYNHDGQYDTPEQIQEFVSSTNIPIPTHYFAVVTSCGDSALPVDACAAALQTVSFLLPHRPDNSESCQSSQAESHWVEDLMWFHQSRVRDVEWITGLDFYQESSRPIPELLRIKTRPTAAIHRKQ
;
A
#
# COMPACT_ATOMS: atom_id res chain seq x y z
N MET A 1 -13.21 -36.01 18.59
CA MET A 1 -11.95 -36.77 18.77
C MET A 1 -12.14 -38.20 19.30
N ASN A 2 -12.93 -38.44 20.35
CA ASN A 2 -13.12 -39.81 20.89
C ASN A 2 -13.62 -40.83 19.85
N GLY A 3 -14.60 -40.46 19.01
CA GLY A 3 -15.07 -41.32 17.92
C GLY A 3 -13.98 -41.70 16.92
N LEU A 4 -13.17 -40.73 16.45
CA LEU A 4 -12.01 -40.99 15.58
C LEU A 4 -10.98 -41.92 16.24
N LYS A 5 -10.81 -41.83 17.56
CA LYS A 5 -9.91 -42.72 18.30
C LYS A 5 -10.45 -44.15 18.35
N GLN A 6 -11.74 -44.30 18.62
CA GLN A 6 -12.43 -45.60 18.69
C GLN A 6 -12.32 -46.40 17.39
N ILE A 7 -12.37 -45.73 16.23
CA ILE A 7 -12.25 -46.37 14.91
C ILE A 7 -10.82 -46.36 14.34
N GLY A 8 -9.81 -46.01 15.15
CA GLY A 8 -8.40 -46.04 14.73
C GLY A 8 -7.96 -44.93 13.76
N LEU A 9 -8.81 -43.93 13.46
CA LEU A 9 -8.54 -42.87 12.47
C LEU A 9 -7.95 -41.57 13.05
N HIS A 10 -7.89 -41.41 14.38
CA HIS A 10 -7.37 -40.20 15.03
C HIS A 10 -5.92 -39.82 14.68
N ARG A 11 -5.11 -40.73 14.11
CA ARG A 11 -3.74 -40.45 13.62
C ARG A 11 -3.64 -40.46 12.09
N CYS A 12 -4.76 -40.57 11.40
CA CYS A 12 -4.88 -40.65 9.94
C CYS A 12 -5.52 -39.37 9.36
N VAL A 13 -6.61 -38.90 9.98
CA VAL A 13 -7.36 -37.73 9.51
C VAL A 13 -6.58 -36.44 9.74
N ASN A 14 -6.61 -35.55 8.75
CA ASN A 14 -6.21 -34.15 8.89
C ASN A 14 -7.45 -33.30 9.19
N ILE A 15 -7.44 -32.61 10.32
CA ILE A 15 -8.53 -31.77 10.82
C ILE A 15 -8.05 -30.33 10.80
N ILE A 16 -8.84 -29.44 10.22
CA ILE A 16 -8.70 -27.99 10.33
C ILE A 16 -9.94 -27.49 11.07
N ILE A 17 -9.74 -26.86 12.22
CA ILE A 17 -10.78 -26.22 13.03
C ILE A 17 -10.62 -24.72 12.85
N VAL A 18 -11.69 -24.07 12.39
CA VAL A 18 -11.72 -22.64 12.08
C VAL A 18 -12.99 -21.99 12.63
N ALA A 19 -12.95 -20.67 12.76
CA ALA A 19 -14.13 -19.83 12.77
C ALA A 19 -14.15 -18.95 11.51
N ASP A 20 -15.32 -18.44 11.16
CA ASP A 20 -15.52 -17.46 10.10
C ASP A 20 -15.05 -16.05 10.52
N HIS A 21 -15.40 -15.62 11.73
CA HIS A 21 -15.03 -14.34 12.32
C HIS A 21 -15.08 -14.39 13.86
N GLY A 22 -14.65 -13.31 14.50
CA GLY A 22 -14.83 -13.08 15.93
C GLY A 22 -16.21 -12.50 16.30
N MET A 23 -16.29 -11.82 17.44
CA MET A 23 -17.52 -11.25 18.01
C MET A 23 -17.21 -10.03 18.86
N GLU A 24 -18.07 -9.01 18.83
CA GLU A 24 -17.94 -7.78 19.61
C GLU A 24 -19.25 -7.41 20.32
N ASP A 25 -19.15 -6.81 21.51
CA ASP A 25 -20.31 -6.35 22.28
C ASP A 25 -20.89 -5.02 21.77
N THR A 26 -22.21 -4.94 21.70
CA THR A 26 -22.96 -3.80 21.19
C THR A 26 -23.95 -3.26 22.21
N SER A 27 -24.27 -1.97 22.11
CA SER A 27 -25.26 -1.31 22.95
C SER A 27 -26.15 -0.38 22.13
N CYS A 28 -27.42 -0.31 22.51
CA CYS A 28 -28.38 0.64 21.96
C CYS A 28 -28.04 2.10 22.29
N ASP A 29 -27.14 2.34 23.25
CA ASP A 29 -26.62 3.68 23.56
C ASP A 29 -25.44 4.09 22.66
N ARG A 30 -24.90 3.16 21.85
CA ARG A 30 -23.73 3.37 20.99
C ARG A 30 -24.14 3.25 19.52
N LYS A 31 -24.86 4.25 19.03
CA LYS A 31 -25.35 4.31 17.64
C LYS A 31 -25.05 5.65 17.00
N GLU A 32 -24.65 5.62 15.73
CA GLU A 32 -24.59 6.78 14.84
C GLU A 32 -25.75 6.72 13.86
N VAL A 33 -26.46 7.83 13.73
CA VAL A 33 -27.74 7.91 13.01
C VAL A 33 -27.59 8.72 11.74
N LEU A 34 -27.84 8.12 10.57
CA LEU A 34 -27.75 8.80 9.27
C LEU A 34 -28.63 10.05 9.20
N GLN A 35 -29.89 9.96 9.65
CA GLN A 35 -30.84 11.07 9.61
C GLN A 35 -30.34 12.32 10.34
N GLU A 36 -29.57 12.16 11.42
CA GLU A 36 -28.99 13.28 12.17
C GLU A 36 -27.85 13.97 11.41
N LEU A 37 -27.20 13.26 10.50
CA LEU A 37 -26.06 13.76 9.73
C LEU A 37 -26.51 14.44 8.43
N VAL A 38 -27.53 13.88 7.75
CA VAL A 38 -27.90 14.29 6.38
C VAL A 38 -29.34 14.75 6.21
N GLY A 39 -30.18 14.71 7.25
CA GLY A 39 -31.57 15.15 7.19
C GLY A 39 -32.50 14.07 6.64
N ASP A 40 -33.27 14.36 5.58
CA ASP A 40 -34.24 13.41 5.04
C ASP A 40 -33.55 12.17 4.45
N VAL A 41 -34.00 10.99 4.87
CA VAL A 41 -33.45 9.69 4.50
C VAL A 41 -34.48 8.77 3.86
N GLN A 42 -35.69 9.25 3.52
CA GLN A 42 -36.80 8.41 3.02
C GLN A 42 -36.47 7.66 1.72
N ASP A 43 -35.62 8.27 0.88
CA ASP A 43 -35.21 7.73 -0.42
C ASP A 43 -34.01 6.79 -0.36
N TYR A 44 -33.44 6.55 0.83
CA TYR A 44 -32.32 5.64 0.99
C TYR A 44 -32.77 4.25 1.44
N TRP A 45 -32.14 3.22 0.88
CA TRP A 45 -32.06 1.90 1.50
C TRP A 45 -30.71 1.77 2.19
N VAL A 46 -30.74 1.54 3.50
CA VAL A 46 -29.54 1.47 4.35
C VAL A 46 -29.42 0.05 4.88
N THR A 47 -28.28 -0.58 4.60
CA THR A 47 -27.82 -1.74 5.37
C THR A 47 -27.24 -1.18 6.67
N GLU A 48 -27.85 -1.53 7.80
CA GLU A 48 -27.53 -1.03 9.13
C GLU A 48 -26.65 -2.02 9.92
N GLY A 49 -26.08 -1.56 11.03
CA GLY A 49 -25.31 -2.37 11.97
C GLY A 49 -23.82 -2.02 12.00
N PRO A 50 -22.90 -3.00 12.12
CA PRO A 50 -21.47 -2.78 12.33
C PRO A 50 -20.70 -2.38 11.06
N PHE A 51 -21.35 -2.42 9.90
CA PHE A 51 -20.84 -1.90 8.63
C PHE A 51 -22.01 -1.41 7.80
N GLY A 52 -22.04 -0.12 7.50
CA GLY A 52 -23.14 0.51 6.77
C GLY A 52 -22.94 0.47 5.26
N ARG A 53 -24.03 0.32 4.51
CA ARG A 53 -24.05 0.48 3.04
C ARG A 53 -25.31 1.20 2.60
N ILE A 54 -25.19 2.16 1.71
CA ILE A 54 -26.31 3.03 1.32
C ILE A 54 -26.49 3.00 -0.20
N ARG A 55 -27.74 2.78 -0.62
CA ARG A 55 -28.17 2.92 -2.02
C ARG A 55 -29.49 3.66 -2.10
N ALA A 56 -29.85 4.11 -3.29
CA ALA A 56 -31.19 4.58 -3.55
C ALA A 56 -32.22 3.44 -3.33
N LYS A 57 -33.37 3.80 -2.73
CA LYS A 57 -34.48 2.88 -2.49
C LYS A 57 -35.14 2.45 -3.80
N ASN A 58 -35.25 3.37 -4.76
CA ASN A 58 -35.67 3.07 -6.13
C ASN A 58 -34.44 2.84 -7.02
N LYS A 59 -34.49 1.80 -7.86
CA LYS A 59 -33.39 1.41 -8.76
C LYS A 59 -33.15 2.42 -9.88
N ASP A 60 -34.17 3.19 -10.25
CA ASP A 60 -34.09 4.18 -11.34
C ASP A 60 -33.55 5.54 -10.86
N THR A 61 -33.36 5.70 -9.55
CA THR A 61 -32.84 6.93 -8.95
C THR A 61 -31.32 6.87 -8.88
N VAL A 62 -30.66 7.82 -9.56
CA VAL A 62 -29.21 8.03 -9.43
C VAL A 62 -28.94 8.70 -8.09
N LEU A 63 -28.14 8.04 -7.25
CA LEU A 63 -27.69 8.60 -5.97
C LEU A 63 -26.46 9.48 -6.20
N ASP A 64 -26.47 10.71 -5.68
CA ASP A 64 -25.25 11.51 -5.50
C ASP A 64 -24.43 10.93 -4.34
N SER A 65 -23.72 9.84 -4.63
CA SER A 65 -22.92 9.10 -3.65
C SER A 65 -21.79 9.96 -3.07
N ALA A 66 -21.17 10.81 -3.90
CA ALA A 66 -20.06 11.67 -3.47
C ALA A 66 -20.55 12.79 -2.53
N GLY A 67 -21.64 13.46 -2.89
CA GLY A 67 -22.29 14.45 -2.03
C GLY A 67 -22.79 13.85 -0.72
N LEU A 68 -23.36 12.63 -0.76
CA LEU A 68 -23.81 11.93 0.44
C LEU A 68 -22.63 11.59 1.38
N VAL A 69 -21.51 11.09 0.86
CA VAL A 69 -20.29 10.86 1.64
C VAL A 69 -19.80 12.16 2.27
N ALA A 70 -19.67 13.23 1.49
CA ALA A 70 -19.23 14.54 1.99
C ALA A 70 -20.18 15.10 3.09
N ASN A 71 -21.49 14.85 2.97
CA ASN A 71 -22.47 15.25 3.96
C ASN A 71 -22.43 14.41 5.25
N MET A 72 -21.76 13.26 5.27
CA MET A 72 -21.52 12.48 6.48
C MET A 72 -20.11 12.68 7.05
N THR A 73 -19.16 13.16 6.25
CA THR A 73 -17.76 13.30 6.65
C THR A 73 -17.58 14.41 7.69
N CYS A 74 -16.95 14.05 8.83
CA CYS A 74 -16.48 14.99 9.86
C CYS A 74 -17.55 15.94 10.43
N LYS A 75 -18.78 15.45 10.64
CA LYS A 75 -19.89 16.25 11.17
C LYS A 75 -19.88 16.39 12.69
N LYS A 76 -19.24 15.45 13.40
CA LYS A 76 -19.08 15.46 14.86
C LYS A 76 -17.60 15.23 15.23
N PRO A 77 -17.03 15.88 16.25
CA PRO A 77 -15.63 15.69 16.65
C PRO A 77 -15.27 14.24 16.99
N ASP A 78 -16.17 13.52 17.65
CA ASP A 78 -15.99 12.12 18.08
C ASP A 78 -16.79 11.13 17.24
N GLN A 79 -17.06 11.46 15.97
CA GLN A 79 -17.87 10.64 15.07
C GLN A 79 -17.33 9.21 14.99
N LYS A 80 -18.20 8.22 15.21
CA LYS A 80 -17.84 6.79 15.30
C LYS A 80 -18.08 6.03 14.00
N ILE A 81 -18.24 6.79 12.92
CA ILE A 81 -18.36 6.28 11.56
C ILE A 81 -17.47 7.06 10.60
N LYS A 82 -16.97 6.37 9.57
CA LYS A 82 -16.26 6.97 8.44
C LYS A 82 -16.94 6.56 7.13
N PRO A 83 -17.59 7.50 6.43
CA PRO A 83 -18.20 7.23 5.14
C PRO A 83 -17.16 7.23 4.01
N TYR A 84 -17.32 6.34 3.05
CA TYR A 84 -16.45 6.22 1.88
C TYR A 84 -17.25 5.95 0.62
N LEU A 85 -16.79 6.53 -0.48
CA LEU A 85 -17.01 5.91 -1.78
C LEU A 85 -16.24 4.58 -1.81
N LYS A 86 -16.83 3.52 -2.35
CA LYS A 86 -16.19 2.18 -2.35
C LYS A 86 -14.76 2.19 -2.95
N ALA A 87 -14.51 3.04 -3.94
CA ALA A 87 -13.20 3.19 -4.56
C ALA A 87 -12.11 3.76 -3.63
N ASN A 88 -12.52 4.48 -2.57
CA ASN A 88 -11.64 5.14 -1.61
C ASN A 88 -11.49 4.36 -0.29
N LEU A 89 -12.14 3.19 -0.15
CA LEU A 89 -11.89 2.30 0.97
C LEU A 89 -10.43 1.83 0.98
N PRO A 90 -9.83 1.56 2.16
CA PRO A 90 -8.49 0.98 2.24
C PRO A 90 -8.38 -0.26 1.36
N LYS A 91 -7.38 -0.28 0.46
CA LYS A 91 -7.25 -1.33 -0.56
C LYS A 91 -7.05 -2.73 0.03
N ARG A 92 -6.52 -2.84 1.26
CA ARG A 92 -6.43 -4.10 2.01
C ARG A 92 -7.78 -4.81 2.23
N LEU A 93 -8.90 -4.09 2.17
CA LEU A 93 -10.23 -4.65 2.35
C LEU A 93 -10.71 -5.41 1.10
N HIS A 94 -10.17 -5.10 -0.09
CA HIS A 94 -10.61 -5.68 -1.37
C HIS A 94 -12.15 -5.66 -1.55
N PHE A 95 -12.79 -4.57 -1.11
CA PHE A 95 -14.26 -4.45 -1.00
C PHE A 95 -14.83 -3.35 -1.91
N ALA A 96 -14.53 -3.41 -3.21
CA ALA A 96 -14.99 -2.40 -4.18
C ALA A 96 -15.48 -3.00 -5.52
N ASN A 97 -14.76 -3.96 -6.09
CA ASN A 97 -15.04 -4.52 -7.42
C ASN A 97 -16.19 -5.55 -7.43
N SER A 98 -17.39 -5.08 -7.14
CA SER A 98 -18.62 -5.82 -7.37
C SER A 98 -19.78 -4.86 -7.47
N ARG A 99 -20.63 -5.03 -8.49
CA ARG A 99 -21.89 -4.28 -8.63
C ARG A 99 -22.87 -4.47 -7.45
N ARG A 100 -22.63 -5.46 -6.59
CA ARG A 100 -23.44 -5.72 -5.38
C ARG A 100 -22.97 -4.93 -4.17
N ILE A 101 -21.77 -4.37 -4.23
CA ILE A 101 -21.25 -3.44 -3.22
C ILE A 101 -21.75 -2.05 -3.62
N GLU A 102 -22.57 -1.47 -2.76
CA GLU A 102 -23.08 -0.12 -2.93
C GLU A 102 -21.93 0.89 -3.01
N ASP A 103 -22.15 1.99 -3.73
CA ASP A 103 -21.10 3.01 -3.91
C ASP A 103 -20.77 3.73 -2.60
N VAL A 104 -21.73 3.85 -1.68
CA VAL A 104 -21.53 4.46 -0.35
C VAL A 104 -21.42 3.37 0.72
N ASN A 105 -20.28 3.33 1.39
CA ASN A 105 -19.97 2.42 2.49
C ASN A 105 -19.66 3.23 3.74
N VAL A 106 -19.95 2.68 4.91
CA VAL A 106 -19.77 3.35 6.20
C VAL A 106 -19.05 2.40 7.13
N LEU A 107 -17.76 2.67 7.35
CA LEU A 107 -16.99 1.96 8.37
C LEU A 107 -17.46 2.45 9.75
N VAL A 108 -17.65 1.52 10.67
CA VAL A 108 -18.12 1.80 12.04
C VAL A 108 -17.03 1.38 13.01
N ASP A 109 -16.77 2.22 14.01
CA ASP A 109 -15.84 1.87 15.07
C ASP A 109 -16.36 0.66 15.87
N PRO A 110 -15.49 -0.25 16.35
CA PRO A 110 -15.92 -1.37 17.17
C PRO A 110 -16.82 -0.95 18.35
N LYS A 111 -17.82 -1.78 18.65
CA LYS A 111 -18.87 -1.57 19.67
C LYS A 111 -19.95 -0.55 19.33
N TRP A 112 -19.81 0.19 18.24
CA TRP A 112 -20.82 1.12 17.73
C TRP A 112 -21.62 0.51 16.60
N LEU A 113 -22.80 1.06 16.33
CA LEU A 113 -23.66 0.64 15.23
C LEU A 113 -24.07 1.84 14.39
N PHE A 114 -24.33 1.61 13.12
CA PHE A 114 -24.88 2.60 12.21
C PHE A 114 -26.35 2.30 11.92
N GLU A 115 -27.23 3.28 12.13
CA GLU A 115 -28.66 3.17 11.84
C GLU A 115 -29.14 4.32 10.94
N ARG A 116 -30.23 4.09 10.22
CA ARG A 116 -30.81 5.02 9.25
C ARG A 116 -31.50 6.20 9.93
N TYR A 117 -32.36 5.94 10.92
CA TYR A 117 -33.07 6.93 11.71
C TYR A 117 -33.23 6.42 13.15
N PRO A 118 -33.53 7.26 14.14
CA PRO A 118 -33.58 6.82 15.53
C PRO A 118 -34.56 5.66 15.72
N GLY A 119 -34.03 4.50 16.12
CA GLY A 119 -34.82 3.29 16.40
C GLY A 119 -35.12 2.41 15.18
N SER A 120 -34.55 2.68 14.01
CA SER A 120 -34.66 1.76 12.86
C SER A 120 -33.90 0.45 13.10
N LEU A 121 -32.78 0.49 13.83
CA LEU A 121 -32.04 -0.70 14.21
C LEU A 121 -32.49 -1.20 15.60
N THR A 122 -33.35 -2.22 15.61
CA THR A 122 -33.92 -2.78 16.84
C THR A 122 -33.01 -3.80 17.54
N PHE A 123 -32.16 -4.49 16.80
CA PHE A 123 -31.17 -5.44 17.34
C PHE A 123 -29.85 -4.71 17.60
N CYS A 124 -29.79 -3.98 18.71
CA CYS A 124 -28.66 -3.09 19.05
C CYS A 124 -27.88 -3.47 20.32
N SER A 125 -28.29 -4.52 21.04
CA SER A 125 -27.62 -4.99 22.26
C SER A 125 -27.24 -6.46 22.17
N GLY A 126 -26.10 -6.84 22.75
CA GLY A 126 -25.55 -8.20 22.71
C GLY A 126 -24.35 -8.30 21.78
N GLY A 127 -24.11 -9.47 21.19
CA GLY A 127 -22.98 -9.69 20.27
C GLY A 127 -23.32 -9.37 18.81
N ASN A 128 -22.39 -8.70 18.10
CA ASN A 128 -22.44 -8.51 16.65
C ASN A 128 -21.03 -8.59 16.03
N HIS A 129 -20.95 -8.64 14.71
CA HIS A 129 -19.71 -8.77 13.95
C HIS A 129 -19.86 -8.18 12.54
N GLY A 130 -18.75 -7.94 11.85
CA GLY A 130 -18.73 -7.32 10.51
C GLY A 130 -18.01 -5.97 10.46
N TYR A 131 -17.39 -5.55 11.57
CA TYR A 131 -16.44 -4.44 11.61
C TYR A 131 -15.20 -4.73 10.76
N ASP A 132 -14.28 -3.77 10.74
CA ASP A 132 -12.95 -3.92 10.13
C ASP A 132 -12.27 -5.24 10.56
N ASN A 133 -11.76 -6.00 9.59
CA ASN A 133 -11.11 -7.28 9.83
C ASN A 133 -9.77 -7.16 10.56
N ASP A 134 -9.20 -5.95 10.67
CA ASP A 134 -8.04 -5.68 11.50
C ASP A 134 -8.40 -5.54 13.00
N ALA A 135 -9.67 -5.31 13.35
CA ALA A 135 -10.10 -5.23 14.74
C ALA A 135 -9.89 -6.56 15.47
N GLU A 136 -9.24 -6.54 16.64
CA GLU A 136 -8.90 -7.73 17.41
C GLU A 136 -10.11 -8.62 17.72
N SER A 137 -11.26 -8.01 18.04
CA SER A 137 -12.51 -8.73 18.30
C SER A 137 -13.07 -9.45 17.08
N MET A 138 -12.63 -9.14 15.86
CA MET A 138 -13.04 -9.80 14.61
C MET A 138 -12.13 -10.96 14.19
N HIS A 139 -11.01 -11.18 14.88
CA HIS A 139 -10.08 -12.24 14.54
C HIS A 139 -10.69 -13.63 14.81
N ALA A 140 -10.39 -14.59 13.93
CA ALA A 140 -10.93 -15.94 13.99
C ALA A 140 -9.90 -16.96 14.49
N MET A 141 -10.39 -18.06 15.08
CA MET A 141 -9.51 -19.16 15.51
C MET A 141 -9.06 -20.02 14.32
N PHE A 142 -7.85 -20.59 14.43
CA PHE A 142 -7.36 -21.65 13.55
C PHE A 142 -6.56 -22.69 14.36
N VAL A 143 -6.91 -23.97 14.20
CA VAL A 143 -6.16 -25.10 14.74
C VAL A 143 -6.12 -26.22 13.71
N SER A 144 -4.91 -26.67 13.37
CA SER A 144 -4.70 -27.82 12.49
C SER A 144 -4.14 -29.02 13.26
N TYR A 145 -4.67 -30.21 13.01
CA TYR A 145 -4.20 -31.46 13.63
C TYR A 145 -4.24 -32.61 12.63
N GLY A 146 -3.17 -33.38 12.55
CA GLY A 146 -3.12 -34.57 11.70
C GLY A 146 -1.72 -34.89 11.20
N PRO A 147 -1.55 -36.00 10.47
CA PRO A 147 -0.24 -36.45 10.00
C PRO A 147 0.46 -35.49 9.02
N LYS A 148 -0.27 -34.60 8.32
CA LYS A 148 0.31 -33.63 7.38
C LYS A 148 0.83 -32.35 8.05
N PHE A 149 0.29 -31.99 9.22
CA PHE A 149 0.59 -30.73 9.90
C PHE A 149 1.74 -30.86 10.90
N GLN A 150 2.49 -29.77 11.11
CA GLN A 150 3.51 -29.71 12.17
C GLN A 150 2.90 -30.00 13.55
N ASP A 151 3.69 -30.60 14.45
CA ASP A 151 3.25 -30.89 15.82
C ASP A 151 3.65 -29.75 16.76
N LYS A 152 2.80 -29.45 17.76
CA LYS A 152 3.06 -28.46 18.83
C LYS A 152 3.66 -27.13 18.35
N THR A 153 3.20 -26.64 17.20
CA THR A 153 3.75 -25.44 16.57
C THR A 153 2.74 -24.30 16.65
N LYS A 154 3.16 -23.16 17.22
CA LYS A 154 2.44 -21.89 17.12
C LYS A 154 2.91 -21.19 15.84
N ILE A 155 1.98 -20.67 15.05
CA ILE A 155 2.28 -19.92 13.82
C ILE A 155 1.83 -18.46 13.97
N GLU A 156 2.40 -17.61 13.13
CA GLU A 156 1.97 -16.21 13.00
C GLU A 156 0.56 -16.12 12.39
N PRO A 157 -0.17 -15.01 12.60
CA PRO A 157 -1.45 -14.78 11.95
C PRO A 157 -1.35 -14.83 10.42
N PHE A 158 -2.41 -15.30 9.78
CA PHE A 158 -2.55 -15.38 8.33
C PHE A 158 -4.01 -15.10 7.94
N SER A 159 -4.25 -14.79 6.66
CA SER A 159 -5.61 -14.52 6.16
C SER A 159 -6.35 -15.81 5.80
N ASN A 160 -7.65 -15.91 6.08
CA ASN A 160 -8.44 -17.12 5.79
C ASN A 160 -8.48 -17.50 4.31
N ILE A 161 -8.22 -16.56 3.38
CA ILE A 161 -8.09 -16.81 1.94
C ILE A 161 -6.97 -17.82 1.61
N GLU A 162 -5.98 -18.00 2.50
CA GLU A 162 -4.88 -18.96 2.32
C GLU A 162 -5.32 -20.41 2.59
N LEU A 163 -6.45 -20.62 3.27
CA LEU A 163 -6.93 -21.95 3.65
C LEU A 163 -7.26 -22.83 2.45
N TYR A 164 -7.73 -22.25 1.34
CA TYR A 164 -8.06 -23.02 0.14
C TYR A 164 -6.83 -23.74 -0.43
N ASN A 165 -5.73 -23.02 -0.62
CA ASN A 165 -4.46 -23.60 -1.09
C ASN A 165 -3.94 -24.65 -0.09
N LEU A 166 -4.01 -24.37 1.22
CA LEU A 166 -3.61 -25.31 2.26
C LEU A 166 -4.42 -26.61 2.21
N MET A 167 -5.74 -26.53 2.03
CA MET A 167 -6.61 -27.70 1.89
C MET A 167 -6.27 -28.51 0.64
N CYS A 168 -6.02 -27.84 -0.49
CA CYS A 168 -5.55 -28.48 -1.73
C CYS A 168 -4.23 -29.22 -1.51
N ASP A 169 -3.26 -28.62 -0.80
CA ASP A 169 -1.97 -29.27 -0.49
C ASP A 169 -2.11 -30.47 0.44
N VAL A 170 -2.99 -30.39 1.45
CA VAL A 170 -3.30 -31.51 2.36
C VAL A 170 -3.93 -32.67 1.59
N MET A 171 -4.81 -32.38 0.63
CA MET A 171 -5.44 -33.36 -0.27
C MET A 171 -4.54 -33.77 -1.44
N GLN A 172 -3.41 -33.08 -1.66
CA GLN A 172 -2.47 -33.30 -2.75
C GLN A 172 -3.10 -33.15 -4.14
N ILE A 173 -3.90 -32.09 -4.31
CA ILE A 173 -4.53 -31.70 -5.57
C ILE A 173 -4.13 -30.27 -5.96
N SER A 174 -4.26 -29.94 -7.24
CA SER A 174 -4.01 -28.58 -7.72
C SER A 174 -5.18 -27.65 -7.35
N PRO A 175 -4.90 -26.47 -6.77
CA PRO A 175 -5.92 -25.44 -6.56
C PRO A 175 -6.35 -24.79 -7.89
N THR A 176 -7.58 -24.30 -7.96
CA THR A 176 -8.03 -23.37 -9.02
C THR A 176 -7.59 -21.94 -8.70
N THR A 177 -7.70 -21.02 -9.67
CA THR A 177 -7.35 -19.60 -9.47
C THR A 177 -8.10 -19.01 -8.28
N ASN A 178 -7.37 -18.41 -7.35
CA ASN A 178 -7.89 -17.82 -6.12
C ASN A 178 -6.94 -16.70 -5.63
N ASN A 179 -7.34 -15.95 -4.61
CA ASN A 179 -6.57 -14.83 -4.07
C ASN A 179 -5.50 -15.24 -3.02
N GLY A 180 -5.48 -16.50 -2.58
CA GLY A 180 -4.44 -17.01 -1.69
C GLY A 180 -3.11 -17.14 -2.42
N THR A 181 -2.01 -16.93 -1.69
CA THR A 181 -0.65 -17.06 -2.23
C THR A 181 -0.10 -18.47 -1.99
N HIS A 182 -0.20 -19.33 -2.99
CA HIS A 182 0.17 -20.75 -2.88
C HIS A 182 1.63 -20.91 -2.42
N GLY A 183 1.83 -21.61 -1.31
CA GLY A 183 3.15 -21.78 -0.66
C GLY A 183 3.37 -20.90 0.58
N SER A 184 2.57 -19.85 0.81
CA SER A 184 2.66 -19.00 2.01
C SER A 184 2.49 -19.80 3.32
N MET A 185 1.64 -20.83 3.27
CA MET A 185 1.31 -21.73 4.39
C MET A 185 2.16 -23.00 4.45
N ASN A 186 3.23 -23.11 3.65
CA ASN A 186 4.10 -24.30 3.65
C ASN A 186 4.69 -24.63 5.02
N HIS A 187 4.96 -23.60 5.83
CA HIS A 187 5.50 -23.74 7.18
C HIS A 187 4.56 -24.47 8.16
N VAL A 188 3.27 -24.61 7.83
CA VAL A 188 2.28 -25.36 8.63
C VAL A 188 2.34 -26.87 8.34
N LEU A 189 2.94 -27.27 7.21
CA LEU A 189 3.03 -28.66 6.76
C LEU A 189 4.37 -29.29 7.14
N ARG A 190 4.37 -30.59 7.51
CA ARG A 190 5.61 -31.36 7.74
C ARG A 190 6.39 -31.57 6.45
N ARG A 191 5.67 -31.76 5.35
CA ARG A 191 6.19 -31.97 3.99
C ARG A 191 5.29 -31.21 3.03
N PRO A 192 5.70 -30.02 2.57
CA PRO A 192 4.96 -29.25 1.58
C PRO A 192 4.69 -30.07 0.32
N TYR A 193 3.46 -29.98 -0.21
CA TYR A 193 3.10 -30.60 -1.49
C TYR A 193 3.56 -29.75 -2.68
N TYR A 194 3.49 -28.42 -2.52
CA TYR A 194 3.88 -27.44 -3.51
C TYR A 194 5.18 -26.72 -3.14
N THR A 195 6.06 -26.56 -4.12
CA THR A 195 7.29 -25.76 -4.00
C THR A 195 7.13 -24.49 -4.84
N PRO A 196 6.97 -23.30 -4.23
CA PRO A 196 6.80 -22.07 -4.98
C PRO A 196 8.10 -21.66 -5.70
N ALA A 197 7.93 -21.01 -6.85
CA ALA A 197 8.98 -20.37 -7.61
C ALA A 197 8.65 -18.86 -7.75
N PRO A 198 9.65 -17.97 -7.89
CA PRO A 198 9.36 -16.57 -8.17
C PRO A 198 8.72 -16.44 -9.55
N PRO A 199 7.80 -15.48 -9.75
CA PRO A 199 7.23 -15.23 -11.07
C PRO A 199 8.31 -14.72 -12.02
N ALA A 200 8.29 -15.23 -13.26
CA ALA A 200 9.19 -14.75 -14.31
C ALA A 200 8.85 -13.30 -14.68
N GLU A 201 9.88 -12.45 -14.73
CA GLU A 201 9.75 -11.10 -15.24
C GLU A 201 9.20 -11.10 -16.67
N GLN A 202 8.18 -10.28 -16.92
CA GLN A 202 7.50 -10.22 -18.22
C GLN A 202 8.06 -9.12 -19.12
N SER A 203 8.64 -8.07 -18.52
CA SER A 203 9.31 -6.99 -19.26
C SER A 203 10.70 -6.73 -18.66
N VAL A 204 11.74 -6.86 -19.50
CA VAL A 204 13.15 -6.68 -19.09
C VAL A 204 13.52 -5.21 -19.31
N PRO A 205 14.31 -4.58 -18.41
CA PRO A 205 14.68 -3.18 -18.58
C PRO A 205 15.56 -2.98 -19.82
N VAL A 206 15.27 -1.92 -20.57
CA VAL A 206 16.14 -1.42 -21.63
C VAL A 206 17.28 -0.58 -21.05
N GLN A 207 18.30 -0.29 -21.87
CA GLN A 207 19.35 0.64 -21.49
C GLN A 207 18.91 2.09 -21.71
N CYS A 208 19.25 2.97 -20.77
CA CYS A 208 19.11 4.42 -20.90
C CYS A 208 20.51 5.06 -20.83
N PRO A 209 21.35 4.91 -21.87
CA PRO A 209 22.71 5.39 -21.85
C PRO A 209 22.74 6.93 -21.92
N MET A 210 23.70 7.51 -21.22
CA MET A 210 23.97 8.93 -21.34
C MET A 210 24.74 9.22 -22.63
N VAL A 211 24.09 9.87 -23.59
CA VAL A 211 24.70 10.19 -24.91
C VAL A 211 25.35 11.59 -24.92
N SER A 212 24.82 12.50 -24.12
CA SER A 212 25.24 13.91 -24.08
C SER A 212 25.13 14.46 -22.66
N LEU A 213 26.02 15.37 -22.28
CA LEU A 213 25.87 16.19 -21.06
C LEU A 213 24.79 17.26 -21.22
N ASP A 214 24.50 17.66 -22.46
CA ASP A 214 23.49 18.64 -22.80
C ASP A 214 22.14 17.98 -23.09
N PRO A 215 21.06 18.44 -22.46
CA PRO A 215 19.72 17.97 -22.78
C PRO A 215 19.30 18.46 -24.18
N ALA A 216 18.63 17.60 -24.95
CA ALA A 216 18.09 17.99 -26.25
C ALA A 216 16.94 19.03 -26.14
N ASP A 217 16.22 19.02 -25.03
CA ASP A 217 15.17 19.97 -24.65
C ASP A 217 15.28 20.21 -23.14
N ASN A 218 15.23 21.46 -22.71
CA ASN A 218 15.25 21.82 -21.28
C ASN A 218 13.93 21.52 -20.56
N LEU A 219 12.90 21.06 -21.28
CA LEU A 219 11.57 20.68 -20.75
C LEU A 219 10.87 21.84 -20.02
N GLY A 220 11.17 23.08 -20.40
CA GLY A 220 10.68 24.27 -19.71
C GLY A 220 11.19 24.42 -18.27
N CYS A 221 12.19 23.63 -17.88
CA CYS A 221 12.76 23.63 -16.54
C CYS A 221 13.97 24.56 -16.44
N SER A 222 14.26 25.02 -15.22
CA SER A 222 15.44 25.83 -14.94
C SER A 222 16.00 25.51 -13.56
N CYS A 223 17.31 25.64 -13.42
CA CYS A 223 18.00 25.55 -12.13
C CYS A 223 19.11 26.61 -12.06
N PRO A 224 18.83 27.80 -11.49
CA PRO A 224 19.80 28.90 -11.40
C PRO A 224 21.04 28.55 -10.57
N ALA A 225 20.94 27.56 -9.67
CA ALA A 225 22.04 27.12 -8.81
C ALA A 225 23.14 26.34 -9.56
N VAL A 226 22.85 25.87 -10.78
CA VAL A 226 23.80 25.12 -11.61
C VAL A 226 24.28 26.02 -12.75
N ILE A 227 25.61 26.17 -12.87
CA ILE A 227 26.24 26.89 -13.99
C ILE A 227 26.80 25.85 -14.97
N GLY A 228 26.28 25.83 -16.19
CA GLY A 228 26.68 24.89 -17.24
C GLY A 228 26.06 23.50 -17.07
N ASN A 229 26.65 22.50 -17.74
CA ASN A 229 26.12 21.13 -17.84
C ASN A 229 26.97 20.08 -17.08
N THR A 230 28.05 20.50 -16.43
CA THR A 230 29.00 19.61 -15.76
C THR A 230 28.37 18.80 -14.63
N ILE A 231 27.29 19.31 -14.00
CA ILE A 231 26.55 18.57 -12.98
C ILE A 231 25.97 17.25 -13.51
N ASN A 232 25.66 17.19 -14.82
CA ASN A 232 25.12 15.99 -15.44
C ASN A 232 26.17 14.87 -15.55
N MET A 233 27.47 15.16 -15.40
CA MET A 233 28.51 14.13 -15.30
C MET A 233 28.28 13.19 -14.11
N ARG A 234 27.60 13.64 -13.04
CA ARG A 234 27.26 12.81 -11.88
C ARG A 234 26.28 11.67 -12.21
N LEU A 235 25.53 11.80 -13.30
CA LEU A 235 24.60 10.76 -13.77
C LEU A 235 25.31 9.70 -14.64
N ASN A 236 26.58 9.91 -14.98
CA ASN A 236 27.41 9.01 -15.78
C ASN A 236 28.30 8.14 -14.88
N LEU A 237 27.68 7.21 -14.17
CA LEU A 237 28.37 6.30 -13.25
C LEU A 237 29.19 5.25 -14.00
N THR A 238 30.35 4.87 -13.46
CA THR A 238 31.09 3.68 -13.94
C THR A 238 30.38 2.39 -13.53
N ALA A 239 30.72 1.26 -14.16
CA ALA A 239 30.13 -0.04 -13.80
C ALA A 239 30.37 -0.41 -12.32
N GLU A 240 31.51 -0.02 -11.75
CA GLU A 240 31.83 -0.21 -10.34
C GLU A 240 30.97 0.67 -9.43
N GLU A 241 30.72 1.92 -9.82
CA GLU A 241 29.85 2.85 -9.10
C GLU A 241 28.38 2.41 -9.16
N GLU A 242 27.93 1.94 -10.34
CA GLU A 242 26.59 1.34 -10.51
C GLU A 242 26.42 0.13 -9.59
N ALA A 243 27.39 -0.81 -9.58
CA ALA A 243 27.34 -1.99 -8.72
C ALA A 243 27.37 -1.63 -7.22
N ALA A 244 28.12 -0.58 -6.84
CA ALA A 244 28.14 -0.09 -5.47
C ALA A 244 26.80 0.52 -5.05
N ALA A 245 26.18 1.31 -5.93
CA ALA A 245 24.85 1.89 -5.71
C ALA A 245 23.78 0.78 -5.59
N GLU A 246 23.75 -0.19 -6.50
CA GLU A 246 22.82 -1.31 -6.44
C GLU A 246 23.00 -2.13 -5.15
N LYS A 247 24.24 -2.45 -4.77
CA LYS A 247 24.53 -3.19 -3.53
C LYS A 247 24.03 -2.46 -2.28
N LYS A 248 24.07 -1.13 -2.28
CA LYS A 248 23.62 -0.31 -1.14
C LYS A 248 22.10 -0.18 -1.08
N HIS A 249 21.48 0.04 -2.24
CA HIS A 249 20.10 0.53 -2.34
C HIS A 249 19.09 -0.57 -2.69
N LEU A 250 19.55 -1.62 -3.37
CA LEU A 250 18.76 -2.79 -3.79
C LEU A 250 19.11 -4.03 -2.95
N LEU A 251 19.04 -3.92 -1.63
CA LEU A 251 19.41 -5.01 -0.69
C LEU A 251 18.72 -6.35 -0.98
N PHE A 252 17.55 -6.31 -1.60
CA PHE A 252 16.74 -7.50 -1.94
C PHE A 252 16.50 -7.65 -3.45
N GLY A 253 17.31 -6.96 -4.27
CA GLY A 253 17.17 -6.85 -5.71
C GLY A 253 16.14 -5.79 -6.14
N ARG A 254 16.22 -5.41 -7.42
CA ARG A 254 15.21 -4.52 -8.02
C ARG A 254 13.84 -5.22 -8.08
N PRO A 255 12.73 -4.47 -7.91
CA PRO A 255 11.41 -4.97 -8.27
C PRO A 255 11.39 -5.47 -9.72
N ARG A 256 10.76 -6.61 -9.96
CA ARG A 256 10.59 -7.18 -11.31
C ARG A 256 9.26 -6.74 -11.91
N MET A 257 9.25 -6.47 -13.22
CA MET A 257 8.04 -6.04 -13.94
C MET A 257 7.24 -7.25 -14.42
N LEU A 258 6.06 -7.49 -13.82
CA LEU A 258 5.14 -8.56 -14.23
C LEU A 258 4.15 -8.12 -15.31
N GLN A 259 4.09 -6.84 -15.63
CA GLN A 259 3.32 -6.33 -16.76
C GLN A 259 4.02 -6.69 -18.08
N ARG A 260 3.25 -7.09 -19.09
CA ARG A 260 3.76 -7.39 -20.43
C ARG A 260 3.93 -6.12 -21.26
N ASP A 261 4.81 -6.19 -22.25
CA ASP A 261 5.01 -5.18 -23.28
C ASP A 261 5.32 -3.77 -22.73
N GLN A 262 5.95 -3.69 -21.55
CA GLN A 262 6.38 -2.44 -20.94
C GLN A 262 7.81 -2.09 -21.35
N SER A 263 8.04 -0.83 -21.69
CA SER A 263 9.38 -0.28 -21.91
C SER A 263 9.76 0.60 -20.73
N TYR A 264 10.77 0.19 -19.97
CA TYR A 264 11.31 0.95 -18.86
C TYR A 264 12.82 0.71 -18.76
N CYS A 265 13.53 1.57 -18.05
CA CYS A 265 14.95 1.39 -17.76
C CYS A 265 15.23 1.65 -16.28
N VAL A 266 16.39 1.16 -15.83
CA VAL A 266 16.87 1.39 -14.46
C VAL A 266 17.77 2.62 -14.48
N LEU A 267 17.35 3.67 -13.79
CA LEU A 267 18.16 4.85 -13.56
C LEU A 267 18.91 4.68 -12.24
N ARG A 268 20.23 4.82 -12.30
CA ARG A 268 21.12 4.70 -11.14
C ARG A 268 21.64 6.06 -10.76
N GLN A 269 21.65 6.33 -9.48
CA GLN A 269 22.27 7.49 -8.86
C GLN A 269 23.14 7.00 -7.71
N GLU A 270 24.17 7.75 -7.35
CA GLU A 270 25.01 7.42 -6.21
C GLU A 270 24.18 7.35 -4.90
N GLY A 271 23.21 8.27 -4.78
CA GLY A 271 22.34 8.41 -3.62
C GLY A 271 21.13 7.47 -3.56
N PHE A 272 20.65 6.93 -4.68
CA PHE A 272 19.44 6.09 -4.73
C PHE A 272 19.33 5.28 -6.04
N VAL A 273 18.52 4.22 -6.05
CA VAL A 273 18.12 3.48 -7.27
C VAL A 273 16.62 3.19 -7.23
N HIS A 274 15.76 4.21 -7.29
CA HIS A 274 14.28 4.15 -7.10
C HIS A 274 13.77 3.20 -5.98
N ALA A 275 14.66 2.88 -5.05
CA ALA A 275 14.62 2.06 -3.86
C ALA A 275 15.86 2.52 -3.07
N ASP A 276 15.75 2.70 -1.76
CA ASP A 276 16.82 3.34 -0.99
C ASP A 276 16.95 2.75 0.43
N LEU A 277 18.19 2.69 0.92
CA LEU A 277 18.55 2.35 2.28
C LEU A 277 18.72 3.63 3.10
N ILE A 278 17.82 3.82 4.06
CA ILE A 278 17.78 4.99 4.92
C ILE A 278 18.48 4.70 6.25
N PRO A 279 19.61 5.36 6.57
CA PRO A 279 20.37 5.15 7.80
C PRO A 279 19.74 5.89 9.01
N MET A 280 20.21 5.54 10.20
CA MET A 280 19.69 6.03 11.49
C MET A 280 19.89 7.54 11.74
N ASN A 281 20.97 8.14 11.22
CA ASN A 281 21.35 9.54 11.49
C ASN A 281 21.05 10.42 10.28
N LEU A 282 19.90 11.09 10.28
CA LEU A 282 19.45 11.99 9.21
C LEU A 282 19.19 13.43 9.65
N ASP A 283 19.65 13.86 10.83
CA ASP A 283 19.26 15.17 11.38
C ASP A 283 20.39 16.19 11.56
N PRO A 284 20.14 17.47 11.18
CA PRO A 284 18.97 17.97 10.44
C PRO A 284 19.08 17.74 8.93
N LEU A 285 17.96 17.41 8.26
CA LEU A 285 17.92 17.34 6.79
C LEU A 285 18.18 18.72 6.18
N PRO A 286 19.05 18.83 5.17
CA PRO A 286 19.29 20.10 4.47
C PRO A 286 18.04 20.58 3.73
N SER A 287 17.93 21.88 3.51
CA SER A 287 16.88 22.42 2.63
C SER A 287 17.09 21.98 1.18
N VAL A 288 15.99 21.70 0.48
CA VAL A 288 16.02 21.47 -0.98
C VAL A 288 16.30 22.79 -1.68
N THR A 289 17.22 22.80 -2.65
CA THR A 289 17.52 23.97 -3.48
C THR A 289 16.25 24.43 -4.19
N PRO A 290 15.75 25.64 -3.90
CA PRO A 290 14.48 26.10 -4.45
C PRO A 290 14.62 26.40 -5.95
N ASN A 291 13.51 26.29 -6.68
CA ASN A 291 13.42 26.62 -8.11
C ASN A 291 14.51 25.94 -8.96
N CYS A 292 14.82 24.69 -8.65
CA CYS A 292 15.83 23.91 -9.36
C CYS A 292 15.24 22.59 -9.85
N LEU A 293 14.95 22.52 -11.14
CA LEU A 293 14.60 21.29 -11.85
C LEU A 293 15.34 21.29 -13.19
N ARG A 294 15.75 20.10 -13.65
CA ARG A 294 16.37 19.93 -14.96
C ARG A 294 15.94 18.64 -15.64
N ALA A 295 16.10 18.60 -16.95
CA ALA A 295 15.88 17.38 -17.72
C ALA A 295 16.87 16.27 -17.29
N ASP A 296 16.43 15.01 -17.31
CA ASP A 296 17.33 13.86 -17.22
C ASP A 296 17.87 13.56 -18.62
N VAL A 297 19.16 13.84 -18.82
CA VAL A 297 19.89 13.65 -20.08
C VAL A 297 19.97 12.20 -20.57
N ARG A 298 19.61 11.22 -19.73
CA ARG A 298 19.51 9.80 -20.10
C ARG A 298 18.17 9.45 -20.74
N LEU A 299 17.17 10.31 -20.61
CA LEU A 299 15.83 10.11 -21.13
C LEU A 299 15.53 11.08 -22.29
N PRO A 300 14.80 10.65 -23.32
CA PRO A 300 14.35 11.56 -24.36
C PRO A 300 13.24 12.48 -23.86
N ALA A 301 13.15 13.66 -24.46
CA ALA A 301 12.12 14.65 -24.11
C ALA A 301 10.68 14.13 -24.29
N SER A 302 10.46 13.22 -25.25
CA SER A 302 9.15 12.60 -25.50
C SER A 302 8.68 11.66 -24.39
N GLN A 303 9.58 11.20 -23.52
CA GLN A 303 9.29 10.31 -22.40
C GLN A 303 9.43 11.02 -21.04
N SER A 304 9.68 12.33 -21.05
CA SER A 304 9.94 13.10 -19.83
C SER A 304 8.82 14.12 -19.57
N PRO A 305 8.39 14.28 -18.31
CA PRO A 305 7.48 15.36 -17.95
C PRO A 305 8.16 16.72 -18.09
N ARG A 306 7.38 17.79 -18.31
CA ARG A 306 7.88 19.16 -18.48
C ARG A 306 7.47 20.05 -17.30
N CYS A 307 8.31 21.01 -16.93
CA CYS A 307 8.04 21.91 -15.80
C CYS A 307 6.89 22.90 -16.08
N ASP A 308 6.74 23.34 -17.33
CA ASP A 308 5.66 24.23 -17.78
C ASP A 308 4.27 23.59 -17.64
N GLN A 309 4.18 22.26 -17.71
CA GLN A 309 2.94 21.51 -17.50
C GLN A 309 2.43 21.61 -16.07
N TYR A 310 3.32 21.65 -15.08
CA TYR A 310 2.94 21.76 -13.66
C TYR A 310 2.62 23.20 -13.23
N ASN A 311 3.13 24.20 -13.95
CA ASN A 311 2.83 25.61 -13.69
C ASN A 311 1.44 26.02 -14.19
N SER A 312 0.86 25.25 -15.12
CA SER A 312 -0.43 25.51 -15.76
C SER A 312 -1.59 24.67 -15.21
N THR A 313 -1.31 23.63 -14.43
CA THR A 313 -2.30 22.80 -13.75
C THR A 313 -2.79 23.45 -12.46
N GLY A 314 -4.04 23.91 -12.44
CA GLY A 314 -4.62 24.54 -11.24
C GLY A 314 -4.75 23.62 -10.02
N ASN A 315 -4.87 22.30 -10.22
CA ASN A 315 -5.18 21.36 -9.13
C ASN A 315 -4.03 20.39 -8.79
N LEU A 316 -2.94 20.35 -9.56
CA LEU A 316 -1.82 19.42 -9.37
C LEU A 316 -0.50 20.18 -9.32
N THR A 317 0.41 19.71 -8.47
CA THR A 317 1.80 20.15 -8.39
C THR A 317 2.73 18.99 -8.72
N HIS A 318 4.01 19.27 -8.90
CA HIS A 318 5.04 18.24 -8.91
C HIS A 318 5.45 17.86 -7.47
N ALA A 319 5.87 16.61 -7.29
CA ALA A 319 6.56 16.10 -6.12
C ALA A 319 7.68 15.14 -6.53
N PHE A 320 8.53 14.76 -5.60
CA PHE A 320 9.64 13.83 -5.85
C PHE A 320 9.33 12.44 -5.30
N LEU A 321 9.61 11.40 -6.08
CA LEU A 321 9.58 10.03 -5.55
C LEU A 321 10.70 9.84 -4.53
N TYR A 322 11.93 10.22 -4.88
CA TYR A 322 13.06 10.28 -3.97
C TYR A 322 13.31 11.72 -3.51
N PRO A 323 13.21 12.04 -2.22
CA PRO A 323 13.34 13.41 -1.75
C PRO A 323 14.80 13.91 -1.84
N PRO A 324 15.07 15.06 -2.50
CA PRO A 324 16.44 15.52 -2.74
C PRO A 324 17.26 15.81 -1.48
N ASN A 325 16.60 16.07 -0.35
CA ASN A 325 17.25 16.37 0.93
C ASN A 325 17.72 15.12 1.70
N LEU A 326 17.44 13.90 1.24
CA LEU A 326 18.01 12.68 1.84
C LEU A 326 19.43 12.35 1.34
N ASN A 327 19.92 13.07 0.34
CA ASN A 327 21.26 12.89 -0.19
C ASN A 327 22.35 13.24 0.84
N ALA A 328 23.46 12.52 0.79
CA ALA A 328 24.55 12.66 1.77
C ALA A 328 25.40 13.93 1.56
N THR A 329 25.45 14.46 0.34
CA THR A 329 26.20 15.68 0.01
C THR A 329 25.31 16.72 -0.67
N ALA A 330 25.73 17.99 -0.60
CA ALA A 330 25.03 19.10 -1.26
C ALA A 330 24.94 18.90 -2.78
N ASP A 331 25.98 18.35 -3.41
CA ASP A 331 25.98 18.12 -4.87
C ASP A 331 25.11 16.92 -5.27
N GLN A 332 25.04 15.87 -4.44
CA GLN A 332 24.15 14.73 -4.67
C GLN A 332 22.67 15.14 -4.69
N GLN A 333 22.30 16.24 -4.04
CA GLN A 333 20.95 16.80 -4.15
C GLN A 333 20.53 17.01 -5.60
N PHE A 334 21.47 17.43 -6.45
CA PHE A 334 21.17 17.61 -7.87
C PHE A 334 20.81 16.26 -8.52
N ASP A 335 21.35 15.12 -8.13
CA ASP A 335 21.01 13.82 -8.72
C ASP A 335 19.52 13.46 -8.57
N ALA A 336 18.83 14.10 -7.61
CA ALA A 336 17.38 13.97 -7.38
C ALA A 336 16.54 15.11 -7.98
N LEU A 337 17.15 16.26 -8.32
CA LEU A 337 16.48 17.44 -8.91
C LEU A 337 16.35 17.32 -10.45
N ILE A 338 15.87 16.16 -10.91
CA ILE A 338 15.72 15.80 -12.33
C ILE A 338 14.30 15.34 -12.63
N MET A 339 13.82 15.58 -13.85
CA MET A 339 12.43 15.28 -14.23
C MET A 339 12.06 13.79 -14.21
N SER A 340 13.03 12.88 -14.27
CA SER A 340 12.79 11.43 -14.09
C SER A 340 12.40 11.03 -12.67
N ASN A 341 12.61 11.92 -11.68
CA ASN A 341 12.21 11.74 -10.29
C ASN A 341 10.91 12.50 -9.93
N VAL A 342 10.31 13.19 -10.90
CA VAL A 342 9.11 14.02 -10.71
C VAL A 342 7.84 13.24 -10.99
N VAL A 343 6.85 13.36 -10.11
CA VAL A 343 5.52 12.75 -10.25
C VAL A 343 4.40 13.77 -9.98
N PRO A 344 3.23 13.64 -10.63
CA PRO A 344 2.10 14.54 -10.43
C PRO A 344 1.38 14.26 -9.11
N MET A 345 1.26 15.28 -8.26
CA MET A 345 0.72 15.13 -6.91
C MET A 345 -0.27 16.25 -6.55
N TYR A 346 -1.39 15.91 -5.93
CA TYR A 346 -2.32 16.89 -5.36
C TYR A 346 -1.64 17.65 -4.20
N PRO A 347 -1.80 18.98 -4.09
CA PRO A 347 -1.16 19.76 -3.04
C PRO A 347 -1.47 19.27 -1.62
N GLU A 348 -2.72 18.84 -1.37
CA GLU A 348 -3.12 18.30 -0.07
C GLU A 348 -2.49 16.95 0.22
N PHE A 349 -2.40 16.05 -0.77
CA PHE A 349 -1.67 14.79 -0.62
C PHE A 349 -0.18 15.00 -0.44
N LYS A 350 0.41 16.03 -1.06
CA LYS A 350 1.82 16.36 -0.92
C LYS A 350 2.20 16.63 0.54
N LYS A 351 1.29 17.15 1.38
CA LYS A 351 1.54 17.31 2.83
C LYS A 351 1.79 15.98 3.54
N ILE A 352 1.01 14.94 3.20
CA ILE A 352 1.20 13.56 3.68
C ILE A 352 2.58 13.06 3.24
N TRP A 353 2.89 13.22 1.95
CA TRP A 353 4.13 12.75 1.33
C TRP A 353 5.37 13.42 1.92
N ASP A 354 5.35 14.73 2.08
CA ASP A 354 6.43 15.51 2.67
C ASP A 354 6.62 15.14 4.15
N TYR A 355 5.54 14.97 4.92
CA TYR A 355 5.63 14.56 6.32
C TYR A 355 6.17 13.13 6.49
N PHE A 356 5.78 12.21 5.60
CA PHE A 356 6.33 10.86 5.56
C PHE A 356 7.86 10.89 5.43
N TYR A 357 8.40 11.61 4.45
CA TYR A 357 9.85 11.67 4.24
C TYR A 357 10.59 12.50 5.30
N SER A 358 10.07 13.68 5.63
CA SER A 358 10.76 14.63 6.51
C SER A 358 10.71 14.24 7.99
N THR A 359 9.74 13.41 8.40
CA THR A 359 9.48 13.09 9.81
C THR A 359 9.38 11.59 10.05
N LEU A 360 8.43 10.90 9.41
CA LEU A 360 8.15 9.49 9.74
C LEU A 360 9.28 8.55 9.33
N LEU A 361 9.90 8.78 8.18
CA LEU A 361 10.96 7.94 7.68
C LEU A 361 12.19 7.98 8.60
N LYS A 362 12.53 9.15 9.14
CA LYS A 362 13.60 9.30 10.14
C LYS A 362 13.25 8.58 11.43
N LYS A 363 12.01 8.76 11.91
CA LYS A 363 11.49 8.04 13.07
C LYS A 363 11.61 6.52 12.87
N TYR A 364 11.19 5.99 11.73
CA TYR A 364 11.27 4.58 11.42
C TYR A 364 12.73 4.10 11.29
N ALA A 365 13.60 4.84 10.59
CA ALA A 365 15.02 4.51 10.51
C ALA A 365 15.69 4.47 11.90
N SER A 366 15.27 5.34 12.82
CA SER A 366 15.73 5.31 14.21
C SER A 366 15.21 4.08 14.98
N ILE A 367 13.90 3.83 14.96
CA ILE A 367 13.25 2.73 15.70
C ILE A 367 13.71 1.35 15.20
N TYR A 368 13.97 1.21 13.91
CA TYR A 368 14.24 -0.06 13.27
C TYR A 368 15.73 -0.29 12.90
N ASN A 369 16.64 0.58 13.37
CA ASN A 369 18.06 0.52 13.07
C ASN A 369 18.37 0.54 11.55
N GLY A 370 17.71 1.46 10.85
CA GLY A 370 17.76 1.58 9.39
C GLY A 370 16.64 0.81 8.69
N VAL A 371 16.16 1.38 7.59
CA VAL A 371 15.06 0.82 6.79
C VAL A 371 15.39 0.89 5.31
N ASN A 372 14.98 -0.12 4.55
CA ASN A 372 14.95 -0.07 3.10
C ASN A 372 13.55 0.33 2.63
N VAL A 373 13.46 1.29 1.72
CA VAL A 373 12.19 1.84 1.26
C VAL A 373 12.10 1.78 -0.26
N VAL A 374 10.98 1.28 -0.76
CA VAL A 374 10.59 1.38 -2.17
C VAL A 374 9.28 2.14 -2.26
N THR A 375 9.24 3.18 -3.09
CA THR A 375 8.03 3.99 -3.31
C THR A 375 7.71 4.11 -4.80
N GLY A 376 6.45 4.40 -5.11
CA GLY A 376 6.04 4.60 -6.49
C GLY A 376 4.55 4.87 -6.65
N PRO A 377 4.12 5.22 -7.87
CA PRO A 377 2.71 5.38 -8.20
C PRO A 377 2.01 4.03 -8.40
N ALA A 378 0.68 4.03 -8.23
CA ALA A 378 -0.20 2.92 -8.60
C ALA A 378 -1.50 3.43 -9.27
N PHE A 379 -1.99 2.69 -10.24
CA PHE A 379 -3.14 3.04 -11.09
C PHE A 379 -4.18 1.92 -11.00
N ASP A 380 -5.35 2.25 -10.42
CA ASP A 380 -6.48 1.33 -10.15
C ASP A 380 -7.80 2.12 -10.21
N TYR A 381 -8.07 2.72 -11.36
CA TYR A 381 -9.28 3.52 -11.66
C TYR A 381 -10.54 2.64 -11.65
N ASN A 382 -10.42 1.38 -12.06
CA ASN A 382 -11.51 0.42 -12.04
C ASN A 382 -11.73 -0.23 -10.65
N HIS A 383 -10.90 0.12 -9.66
CA HIS A 383 -11.00 -0.28 -8.25
C HIS A 383 -11.09 -1.80 -8.05
N ASP A 384 -10.36 -2.57 -8.87
CA ASP A 384 -10.25 -4.02 -8.79
C ASP A 384 -9.04 -4.54 -8.02
N GLY A 385 -8.16 -3.63 -7.58
CA GLY A 385 -6.97 -3.96 -6.81
C GLY A 385 -5.83 -4.55 -7.65
N GLN A 386 -5.91 -4.44 -8.97
CA GLN A 386 -4.86 -4.77 -9.92
C GLN A 386 -4.38 -3.52 -10.65
N TYR A 387 -3.22 -3.60 -11.31
CA TYR A 387 -2.72 -2.52 -12.15
C TYR A 387 -3.61 -2.34 -13.39
N ASP A 388 -3.88 -1.08 -13.72
CA ASP A 388 -4.60 -0.72 -14.95
C ASP A 388 -3.72 -0.82 -16.21
N THR A 389 -4.34 -1.21 -17.33
CA THR A 389 -3.77 -1.00 -18.67
C THR A 389 -3.88 0.48 -19.09
N PRO A 390 -3.11 0.95 -20.08
CA PRO A 390 -3.20 2.33 -20.56
C PRO A 390 -4.62 2.77 -20.96
N GLU A 391 -5.46 1.85 -21.45
CA GLU A 391 -6.87 2.12 -21.83
C GLU A 391 -7.81 2.26 -20.62
N GLN A 392 -7.42 1.71 -19.46
CA GLN A 392 -8.21 1.78 -18.23
C GLN A 392 -7.94 3.06 -17.44
N ILE A 393 -6.79 3.72 -17.67
CA ILE A 393 -6.42 4.99 -17.04
C ILE A 393 -7.33 6.12 -17.54
N GLN A 394 -7.95 6.85 -16.61
CA GLN A 394 -8.98 7.83 -16.95
C GLN A 394 -8.53 9.29 -16.80
N GLU A 395 -7.63 9.59 -15.86
CA GLU A 395 -7.20 10.97 -15.59
C GLU A 395 -5.72 11.19 -15.92
N PHE A 396 -5.46 12.35 -16.52
CA PHE A 396 -4.15 12.78 -16.97
C PHE A 396 -3.91 14.24 -16.59
N VAL A 397 -2.65 14.60 -16.37
CA VAL A 397 -2.23 16.00 -16.18
C VAL A 397 -2.68 16.81 -17.39
N SER A 398 -3.33 17.97 -17.17
CA SER A 398 -4.03 18.73 -18.21
C SER A 398 -3.18 18.99 -19.45
N SER A 399 -3.73 18.69 -20.63
CA SER A 399 -3.05 18.85 -21.93
C SER A 399 -1.78 17.99 -22.10
N THR A 400 -1.66 16.89 -21.36
CA THR A 400 -0.56 15.92 -21.45
C THR A 400 -1.06 14.48 -21.49
N ASN A 401 -0.16 13.53 -21.73
CA ASN A 401 -0.40 12.09 -21.59
C ASN A 401 0.18 11.53 -20.28
N ILE A 402 0.47 12.38 -19.29
CA ILE A 402 1.03 11.93 -18.01
C ILE A 402 -0.14 11.46 -17.13
N PRO A 403 -0.21 10.16 -16.79
CA PRO A 403 -1.31 9.63 -16.02
C PRO A 403 -1.23 10.12 -14.57
N ILE A 404 -2.38 10.41 -13.97
CA ILE A 404 -2.48 10.76 -12.56
C ILE A 404 -2.58 9.45 -11.76
N PRO A 405 -1.70 9.20 -10.76
CA PRO A 405 -1.82 8.00 -9.92
C PRO A 405 -3.11 8.05 -9.10
N THR A 406 -3.76 6.89 -8.95
CA THR A 406 -4.87 6.75 -8.01
C THR A 406 -4.37 6.60 -6.58
N HIS A 407 -3.18 6.01 -6.41
CA HIS A 407 -2.53 5.78 -5.13
C HIS A 407 -1.02 5.98 -5.28
N TYR A 408 -0.36 6.24 -4.15
CA TYR A 408 1.07 6.05 -4.01
C TYR A 408 1.35 4.95 -3.01
N PHE A 409 2.32 4.10 -3.33
CA PHE A 409 2.75 3.04 -2.42
C PHE A 409 4.07 3.39 -1.74
N ALA A 410 4.24 2.84 -0.55
CA ALA A 410 5.54 2.77 0.13
C ALA A 410 5.68 1.38 0.77
N VAL A 411 6.77 0.67 0.47
CA VAL A 411 7.15 -0.60 1.08
C VAL A 411 8.39 -0.35 1.92
N VAL A 412 8.23 -0.42 3.25
CA VAL A 412 9.30 -0.21 4.23
C VAL A 412 9.70 -1.56 4.81
N THR A 413 10.96 -1.92 4.64
CA THR A 413 11.54 -3.19 5.09
C THR A 413 12.62 -2.93 6.14
N SER A 414 12.57 -3.67 7.25
CA SER A 414 13.56 -3.64 8.31
C SER A 414 13.93 -5.04 8.78
N CYS A 415 14.92 -5.13 9.66
CA CYS A 415 15.15 -6.37 10.39
C CYS A 415 14.06 -6.59 11.45
N GLY A 416 13.65 -7.85 11.64
CA GLY A 416 12.75 -8.23 12.73
C GLY A 416 13.43 -8.15 14.09
N ASP A 417 14.76 -8.31 14.14
CA ASP A 417 15.58 -7.96 15.29
C ASP A 417 16.03 -6.49 15.16
N SER A 418 15.42 -5.60 15.94
CA SER A 418 15.75 -4.17 15.91
C SER A 418 17.15 -3.83 16.42
N ALA A 419 17.90 -4.78 16.98
CA ALA A 419 19.30 -4.57 17.30
C ALA A 419 20.20 -4.60 16.04
N LEU A 420 19.71 -5.15 14.92
CA LEU A 420 20.47 -5.30 13.70
C LEU A 420 19.93 -4.40 12.58
N PRO A 421 20.82 -3.81 11.77
CA PRO A 421 20.39 -3.08 10.59
C PRO A 421 19.89 -4.04 9.51
N VAL A 422 19.07 -3.51 8.60
CA VAL A 422 18.38 -4.29 7.56
C VAL A 422 19.35 -5.00 6.61
N ASP A 423 20.53 -4.43 6.35
CA ASP A 423 21.59 -4.99 5.49
C ASP A 423 22.38 -6.13 6.18
N ALA A 424 22.36 -6.21 7.50
CA ALA A 424 22.97 -7.28 8.29
C ALA A 424 21.94 -8.29 8.83
N CYS A 425 20.68 -8.21 8.38
CA CYS A 425 19.59 -8.96 8.98
C CYS A 425 19.60 -10.45 8.59
N ALA A 426 20.06 -11.31 9.50
CA ALA A 426 19.90 -12.76 9.40
C ALA A 426 18.56 -13.27 9.96
N ALA A 427 17.94 -12.53 10.90
CA ALA A 427 16.64 -12.84 11.48
C ALA A 427 15.49 -12.66 10.46
N ALA A 428 14.24 -12.97 10.80
CA ALA A 428 13.11 -12.71 9.88
C ALA A 428 12.99 -11.22 9.54
N LEU A 429 12.62 -10.87 8.30
CA LEU A 429 12.32 -9.49 7.94
C LEU A 429 11.00 -9.03 8.55
N GLN A 430 10.95 -7.74 8.87
CA GLN A 430 9.72 -7.03 9.19
C GLN A 430 9.43 -6.05 8.07
N THR A 431 8.18 -6.03 7.61
CA THR A 431 7.71 -5.13 6.58
C THR A 431 6.49 -4.38 7.07
N VAL A 432 6.35 -3.14 6.61
CA VAL A 432 5.09 -2.40 6.59
C VAL A 432 4.96 -1.79 5.21
N SER A 433 3.79 -1.89 4.60
CA SER A 433 3.50 -1.26 3.33
C SER A 433 2.24 -0.43 3.41
N PHE A 434 2.18 0.61 2.59
CA PHE A 434 1.09 1.57 2.52
C PHE A 434 0.61 1.69 1.08
N LEU A 435 -0.70 1.78 0.90
CA LEU A 435 -1.34 2.16 -0.36
C LEU A 435 -2.20 3.40 -0.10
N LEU A 436 -1.57 4.57 -0.23
CA LEU A 436 -2.18 5.84 0.15
C LEU A 436 -3.03 6.39 -1.00
N PRO A 437 -4.33 6.68 -0.78
CA PRO A 437 -5.19 7.21 -1.83
C PRO A 437 -4.76 8.63 -2.21
N HIS A 438 -4.49 8.84 -3.50
CA HIS A 438 -4.02 10.11 -4.03
C HIS A 438 -5.22 11.04 -4.28
N ARG A 439 -5.57 11.85 -3.28
CA ARG A 439 -6.79 12.68 -3.27
C ARG A 439 -6.50 14.18 -3.27
N PRO A 440 -7.42 15.00 -3.81
CA PRO A 440 -7.30 16.46 -3.83
C PRO A 440 -7.53 17.13 -2.46
N ASP A 441 -8.05 16.38 -1.49
CA ASP A 441 -8.31 16.84 -0.13
C ASP A 441 -7.95 15.75 0.90
N ASN A 442 -7.77 16.17 2.15
CA ASN A 442 -7.50 15.29 3.29
C ASN A 442 -8.74 15.14 4.20
N SER A 443 -9.94 15.24 3.63
CA SER A 443 -11.20 15.21 4.40
C SER A 443 -11.46 13.88 5.11
N GLU A 444 -10.79 12.80 4.69
CA GLU A 444 -10.77 11.53 5.40
C GLU A 444 -10.25 11.66 6.85
N SER A 445 -9.26 12.54 7.04
CA SER A 445 -8.75 12.92 8.34
C SER A 445 -9.46 14.18 8.80
N CYS A 446 -10.42 14.04 9.72
CA CYS A 446 -11.17 15.17 10.28
C CYS A 446 -10.31 16.21 11.02
N GLN A 447 -9.06 15.87 11.31
CA GLN A 447 -8.05 16.74 11.91
C GLN A 447 -7.09 17.35 10.89
N SER A 448 -7.36 17.26 9.58
CA SER A 448 -6.47 17.74 8.51
C SER A 448 -6.22 19.26 8.52
N SER A 449 -6.97 20.03 9.31
CA SER A 449 -6.71 21.45 9.58
C SER A 449 -5.66 21.68 10.70
N GLN A 450 -5.31 20.64 11.46
CA GLN A 450 -4.26 20.67 12.48
C GLN A 450 -2.90 20.34 11.86
N ALA A 451 -1.83 20.46 12.66
CA ALA A 451 -0.49 20.07 12.21
C ALA A 451 -0.45 18.58 11.81
N GLU A 452 0.33 18.28 10.78
CA GLU A 452 0.46 16.96 10.15
C GLU A 452 0.83 15.87 11.18
N SER A 453 1.54 16.24 12.24
CA SER A 453 1.91 15.35 13.34
C SER A 453 0.74 14.73 14.10
N HIS A 454 -0.46 15.32 14.04
CA HIS A 454 -1.63 14.82 14.72
C HIS A 454 -2.40 13.75 13.94
N TRP A 455 -2.24 13.67 12.62
CA TRP A 455 -3.16 12.87 11.79
C TRP A 455 -2.50 12.08 10.66
N VAL A 456 -1.32 12.49 10.15
CA VAL A 456 -0.71 11.85 8.97
C VAL A 456 -0.29 10.42 9.27
N GLU A 457 0.38 10.18 10.40
CA GLU A 457 0.83 8.82 10.73
C GLU A 457 -0.38 7.87 10.90
N ASP A 458 -1.43 8.34 11.58
CA ASP A 458 -2.63 7.53 11.80
C ASP A 458 -3.39 7.26 10.49
N LEU A 459 -3.45 8.22 9.56
CA LEU A 459 -4.00 8.01 8.22
C LEU A 459 -3.18 6.98 7.43
N MET A 460 -1.85 7.07 7.46
CA MET A 460 -0.99 6.11 6.78
C MET A 460 -1.19 4.70 7.34
N TRP A 461 -1.19 4.54 8.66
CA TRP A 461 -1.44 3.24 9.30
C TRP A 461 -2.85 2.71 9.03
N PHE A 462 -3.85 3.58 8.86
CA PHE A 462 -5.18 3.17 8.44
C PHE A 462 -5.20 2.59 7.01
N HIS A 463 -4.39 3.15 6.12
CA HIS A 463 -4.14 2.67 4.73
C HIS A 463 -2.96 1.72 4.60
N GLN A 464 -2.58 1.04 5.69
CA GLN A 464 -1.63 -0.06 5.60
C GLN A 464 -2.15 -1.16 4.65
N SER A 465 -1.24 -1.85 4.00
CA SER A 465 -1.53 -2.95 3.09
C SER A 465 -0.51 -4.07 3.25
N ARG A 466 -0.78 -5.24 2.67
CA ARG A 466 0.23 -6.27 2.51
C ARG A 466 1.17 -5.88 1.37
N VAL A 467 2.40 -6.38 1.37
CA VAL A 467 3.28 -6.22 0.20
C VAL A 467 2.62 -6.87 -1.01
N ARG A 468 1.89 -7.97 -0.82
CA ARG A 468 1.14 -8.63 -1.89
C ARG A 468 0.06 -7.74 -2.53
N ASP A 469 -0.56 -6.85 -1.76
CA ASP A 469 -1.54 -5.90 -2.31
C ASP A 469 -0.83 -4.85 -3.18
N VAL A 470 0.37 -4.41 -2.78
CA VAL A 470 1.22 -3.54 -3.61
C VAL A 470 1.62 -4.25 -4.90
N GLU A 471 2.06 -5.52 -4.83
CA GLU A 471 2.42 -6.29 -6.02
C GLU A 471 1.28 -6.40 -7.04
N TRP A 472 0.05 -6.60 -6.57
CA TRP A 472 -1.12 -6.69 -7.45
C TRP A 472 -1.44 -5.36 -8.12
N ILE A 473 -1.50 -4.27 -7.36
CA ILE A 473 -1.92 -2.96 -7.87
C ILE A 473 -0.83 -2.28 -8.73
N THR A 474 0.44 -2.71 -8.61
CA THR A 474 1.54 -2.15 -9.42
C THR A 474 2.01 -3.08 -10.53
N GLY A 475 1.70 -4.39 -10.46
CA GLY A 475 2.29 -5.38 -11.34
C GLY A 475 3.80 -5.56 -11.14
N LEU A 476 4.28 -5.32 -9.92
CA LEU A 476 5.68 -5.54 -9.52
C LEU A 476 5.80 -6.81 -8.68
N ASP A 477 7.00 -7.40 -8.63
CA ASP A 477 7.34 -8.45 -7.66
C ASP A 477 8.62 -8.08 -6.90
N PHE A 478 8.54 -8.11 -5.57
CA PHE A 478 9.63 -7.69 -4.68
C PHE A 478 10.46 -8.88 -4.17
N TYR A 479 11.70 -8.61 -3.73
CA TYR A 479 12.57 -9.53 -3.00
C TYR A 479 13.12 -10.75 -3.79
N GLN A 480 13.08 -10.74 -5.13
CA GLN A 480 13.52 -11.90 -5.92
C GLN A 480 15.02 -12.24 -5.79
N GLU A 481 15.86 -11.28 -5.42
CA GLU A 481 17.30 -11.50 -5.22
C GLU A 481 17.64 -11.67 -3.73
N SER A 482 16.64 -11.77 -2.87
CA SER A 482 16.84 -12.13 -1.47
C SER A 482 17.39 -13.56 -1.36
N SER A 483 18.35 -13.77 -0.46
CA SER A 483 18.90 -15.10 -0.16
C SER A 483 17.94 -16.01 0.63
N ARG A 484 16.74 -15.52 0.97
CA ARG A 484 15.75 -16.23 1.79
C ARG A 484 14.95 -17.26 1.00
N PRO A 485 14.47 -18.33 1.65
CA PRO A 485 13.57 -19.28 1.02
C PRO A 485 12.29 -18.60 0.52
N ILE A 486 11.86 -18.94 -0.70
CA ILE A 486 10.64 -18.36 -1.31
C ILE A 486 9.40 -18.49 -0.42
N PRO A 487 9.10 -19.65 0.23
CA PRO A 487 7.96 -19.72 1.15
C PRO A 487 8.01 -18.71 2.31
N GLU A 488 9.20 -18.36 2.78
CA GLU A 488 9.38 -17.33 3.81
C GLU A 488 9.06 -15.94 3.25
N LEU A 489 9.54 -15.63 2.05
CA LEU A 489 9.24 -14.38 1.35
C LEU A 489 7.73 -14.25 1.08
N LEU A 490 7.06 -15.31 0.63
CA LEU A 490 5.61 -15.31 0.43
C LEU A 490 4.86 -15.03 1.74
N ARG A 491 5.30 -15.62 2.87
CA ARG A 491 4.72 -15.34 4.20
C ARG A 491 4.92 -13.89 4.63
N ILE A 492 6.08 -13.29 4.32
CA ILE A 492 6.32 -11.86 4.57
C ILE A 492 5.37 -11.02 3.69
N LYS A 493 5.25 -11.37 2.41
CA LYS A 493 4.40 -10.66 1.46
C LYS A 493 2.91 -10.72 1.81
N THR A 494 2.44 -11.81 2.43
CA THR A 494 1.02 -12.00 2.79
C THR A 494 0.68 -11.77 4.26
N ARG A 495 1.64 -11.34 5.08
CA ARG A 495 1.40 -11.07 6.51
C ARG A 495 0.19 -10.14 6.65
N PRO A 496 -0.88 -10.54 7.37
CA PRO A 496 -2.05 -9.70 7.55
C PRO A 496 -1.68 -8.38 8.21
N THR A 497 -2.36 -7.31 7.80
CA THR A 497 -2.19 -5.95 8.31
C THR A 497 -2.46 -5.88 9.82
N ALA A 498 -3.44 -6.63 10.32
CA ALA A 498 -3.70 -6.82 11.75
C ALA A 498 -2.51 -7.33 12.59
N ALA A 499 -1.53 -8.01 11.96
CA ALA A 499 -0.34 -8.56 12.61
C ALA A 499 0.88 -7.64 12.49
N ILE A 500 0.72 -6.46 11.90
CA ILE A 500 1.76 -5.45 11.75
C ILE A 500 1.39 -4.30 12.68
N HIS A 501 2.28 -4.01 13.63
CA HIS A 501 2.03 -2.98 14.64
C HIS A 501 3.09 -1.89 14.58
N ARG A 502 2.63 -0.66 14.78
CA ARG A 502 3.46 0.52 15.01
C ARG A 502 4.28 0.30 16.28
N LYS A 503 5.61 0.27 16.16
CA LYS A 503 6.48 0.38 17.33
C LYS A 503 6.39 1.82 17.85
N GLN A 504 6.23 1.96 19.16
CA GLN A 504 6.16 3.26 19.83
C GLN A 504 7.55 3.82 20.10
#